data_AF-A0A4Q6Y9R9-F1
#
_entry.id   AF-A0A4Q6Y9R9-F1
#
_cell.length_a   1.000
_cell.length_b   1.000
_cell.length_c   1.000
_cell.angle_alpha   90.00
_cell.angle_beta   90.00
_cell.angle_gamma   90.00
#
_symmetry.space_group_name_H-M   'P 1'
#
loop_
_entity.id
_entity.type
_entity.pdbx_description
1 polymer ?
#
loop_
_entity_poly.entity_id
_entity_poly.type
_entity_poly.pdbx_seq_one_letter_code
_entity_poly.pdbx_strand_id
1 'polypeptide(L)'
;MRFRRNQQAASLFHDTTRTRSKRGSRQRSISQPRSGRPPKTLRKESDVTVEHVASSGNVFADLGLSNPEERLVKSRLAAALQRSIAEMALTQTAAAALTGIPQPKLSKILRGRFEGISETYIAEGLRKLGHDVEIHIMPRHEGVGATRVLEAV
;
A
#
# COMPACT_ATOMS: atom_id res chain seq x y z
N MET A 1 43.30 43.88 -11.94
CA MET A 1 42.51 44.67 -12.92
C MET A 1 41.06 44.72 -12.45
N ARG A 2 40.55 45.91 -12.10
CA ARG A 2 39.18 46.15 -11.60
C ARG A 2 38.32 46.59 -12.79
N PHE A 3 37.33 45.79 -13.18
CA PHE A 3 36.35 46.20 -14.20
C PHE A 3 35.14 46.84 -13.55
N ARG A 4 34.91 48.10 -13.94
CA ARG A 4 33.88 49.01 -13.46
C ARG A 4 32.51 48.62 -13.98
N ARG A 5 31.51 48.76 -13.11
CA ARG A 5 30.07 48.85 -13.39
C ARG A 5 29.81 49.86 -14.52
N ASN A 6 28.98 49.48 -15.49
CA ASN A 6 28.32 50.43 -16.38
C ASN A 6 26.88 50.67 -15.90
N GLN A 7 26.57 51.93 -15.65
CA GLN A 7 25.25 52.49 -15.37
C GLN A 7 24.78 53.29 -16.59
N GLN A 8 23.51 53.70 -16.58
CA GLN A 8 22.78 54.60 -17.50
C GLN A 8 22.01 53.85 -18.60
N ALA A 9 20.74 54.15 -18.93
CA ALA A 9 19.68 55.08 -18.49
C ALA A 9 18.38 54.51 -19.13
N ALA A 10 17.13 54.94 -18.94
CA ALA A 10 16.54 56.17 -18.44
C ALA A 10 15.09 55.86 -18.01
N SER A 11 14.66 56.56 -16.98
CA SER A 11 13.29 56.75 -16.53
C SER A 11 12.41 57.46 -17.56
N LEU A 12 11.13 57.08 -17.64
CA LEU A 12 10.03 58.03 -17.86
C LEU A 12 8.74 57.47 -17.26
N PHE A 13 8.11 58.32 -16.47
CA PHE A 13 6.96 58.11 -15.61
C PHE A 13 6.10 59.37 -15.82
N HIS A 14 4.80 59.28 -15.49
CA HIS A 14 3.78 60.36 -15.35
C HIS A 14 2.96 60.63 -16.63
N ASP A 15 1.63 60.82 -16.61
CA ASP A 15 0.60 60.88 -15.55
C ASP A 15 -0.78 61.10 -16.23
N THR A 16 -1.89 60.90 -15.46
CA THR A 16 -3.22 61.56 -15.51
C THR A 16 -4.05 61.62 -16.82
N THR A 17 -5.39 61.53 -16.89
CA THR A 17 -6.55 61.64 -15.98
C THR A 17 -7.76 60.96 -16.68
N ARG A 18 -8.67 60.25 -15.97
CA ARG A 18 -10.05 60.66 -15.54
C ARG A 18 -10.98 61.06 -16.73
N THR A 19 -12.17 60.48 -16.96
CA THR A 19 -13.46 60.68 -16.23
C THR A 19 -14.59 59.86 -16.94
N ARG A 20 -15.39 59.02 -16.27
CA ARG A 20 -16.69 59.27 -15.58
C ARG A 20 -17.95 59.12 -16.46
N SER A 21 -18.83 58.16 -16.11
CA SER A 21 -20.32 58.27 -16.10
C SER A 21 -20.89 56.92 -15.60
N LYS A 22 -21.41 56.71 -14.38
CA LYS A 22 -22.59 57.19 -13.61
C LYS A 22 -23.99 56.86 -14.19
N ARG A 23 -24.75 56.11 -13.36
CA ARG A 23 -26.23 55.89 -13.28
C ARG A 23 -26.77 54.96 -14.38
N GLY A 24 -27.47 53.88 -14.08
CA GLY A 24 -28.47 53.60 -13.05
C GLY A 24 -29.51 52.73 -13.77
N SER A 25 -29.91 51.56 -13.29
CA SER A 25 -31.16 51.42 -12.55
C SER A 25 -31.50 49.93 -12.40
N ARG A 26 -32.15 49.63 -11.28
CA ARG A 26 -32.73 48.36 -10.84
C ARG A 26 -33.46 47.61 -11.97
N GLN A 27 -33.21 46.31 -12.09
CA GLN A 27 -34.27 45.31 -12.20
C GLN A 27 -33.88 44.04 -11.45
N ARG A 28 -34.70 43.69 -10.46
CA ARG A 28 -34.75 42.38 -9.83
C ARG A 28 -35.30 41.40 -10.87
N SER A 29 -34.47 40.50 -11.36
CA SER A 29 -34.95 39.28 -12.02
C SER A 29 -34.77 38.11 -11.04
N ILE A 30 -35.90 37.66 -10.51
CA ILE A 30 -36.04 36.34 -9.90
C ILE A 30 -35.84 35.34 -11.06
N SER A 31 -34.62 34.84 -11.22
CA SER A 31 -34.33 33.74 -12.14
C SER A 31 -34.20 32.44 -11.35
N GLN A 32 -35.34 31.76 -11.31
CA GLN A 32 -35.63 30.33 -11.13
C GLN A 32 -34.58 29.44 -10.41
N PRO A 33 -35.02 28.60 -9.44
CA PRO A 33 -34.16 27.59 -8.86
C PRO A 33 -33.75 26.60 -9.96
N ARG A 34 -32.43 26.46 -10.17
CA ARG A 34 -31.90 25.33 -10.94
C ARG A 34 -32.35 24.06 -10.23
N SER A 35 -33.11 23.24 -10.96
CA SER A 35 -33.60 21.93 -10.52
C SER A 35 -32.45 21.14 -9.90
N GLY A 36 -32.46 21.07 -8.57
CA GLY A 36 -31.61 20.15 -7.84
C GLY A 36 -31.89 18.74 -8.37
N ARG A 37 -30.82 18.04 -8.75
CA ARG A 37 -30.88 16.60 -9.02
C ARG A 37 -31.58 15.95 -7.81
N PRO A 38 -32.63 15.13 -8.01
CA PRO A 38 -33.29 14.52 -6.88
C PRO A 38 -32.25 13.73 -6.08
N PRO A 39 -32.33 13.73 -4.73
CA PRO A 39 -31.45 12.90 -3.93
C PRO A 39 -31.61 11.46 -4.43
N LYS A 40 -30.49 10.83 -4.80
CA LYS A 40 -30.48 9.38 -5.06
C LYS A 40 -31.04 8.75 -3.80
N THR A 41 -32.23 8.18 -3.90
CA THR A 41 -32.81 7.32 -2.90
C THR A 41 -31.74 6.29 -2.52
N LEU A 42 -31.20 6.38 -1.30
CA LEU A 42 -30.40 5.30 -0.73
C LEU A 42 -31.33 4.08 -0.72
N ARG A 43 -31.07 3.16 -1.65
CA ARG A 43 -31.63 1.83 -1.58
C ARG A 43 -31.13 1.27 -0.25
N LYS A 44 -32.06 0.96 0.65
CA LYS A 44 -31.81 0.21 1.88
C LYS A 44 -30.98 -1.00 1.47
N GLU A 45 -29.70 -1.01 1.85
CA GLU A 45 -28.88 -2.21 1.77
C GLU A 45 -29.61 -3.26 2.57
N SER A 46 -30.16 -4.25 1.86
CA SER A 46 -30.72 -5.43 2.48
C SER A 46 -29.63 -6.03 3.36
N ASP A 47 -29.95 -6.28 4.64
CA ASP A 47 -29.18 -7.13 5.54
C ASP A 47 -28.97 -8.48 4.85
N VAL A 48 -27.89 -8.61 4.08
CA VAL A 48 -27.44 -9.90 3.56
C VAL A 48 -26.78 -10.56 4.75
N THR A 49 -27.49 -11.49 5.38
CA THR A 49 -26.90 -12.42 6.33
C THR A 49 -25.96 -13.33 5.54
N VAL A 50 -24.67 -12.95 5.51
CA VAL A 50 -23.62 -13.79 4.96
C VAL A 50 -23.38 -14.91 5.98
N GLU A 51 -23.65 -16.15 5.59
CA GLU A 51 -23.26 -17.31 6.40
C GLU A 51 -21.72 -17.44 6.39
N HIS A 52 -21.13 -17.53 7.57
CA HIS A 52 -19.69 -17.67 7.75
C HIS A 52 -19.35 -19.05 8.32
N VAL A 53 -18.31 -19.67 7.78
CA VAL A 53 -17.77 -20.95 8.28
C VAL A 53 -16.51 -20.66 9.10
N ALA A 54 -16.39 -21.30 10.27
CA ALA A 54 -15.19 -21.21 11.10
C ALA A 54 -14.01 -21.87 10.39
N SER A 55 -12.85 -21.19 10.32
CA SER A 55 -11.66 -21.72 9.67
C SER A 55 -11.07 -22.91 10.44
N SER A 56 -10.52 -23.88 9.72
CA SER A 56 -9.75 -24.99 10.31
C SER A 56 -8.39 -24.57 10.88
N GLY A 57 -8.02 -23.29 10.72
CA GLY A 57 -6.67 -22.79 11.02
C GLY A 57 -5.73 -22.83 9.81
N ASN A 58 -6.13 -23.49 8.71
CA ASN A 58 -5.47 -23.42 7.42
C ASN A 58 -6.45 -22.96 6.33
N VAL A 59 -6.48 -21.65 6.08
CA VAL A 59 -7.35 -21.06 5.05
C VAL A 59 -7.10 -21.62 3.65
N PHE A 60 -5.89 -22.11 3.36
CA PHE A 60 -5.58 -22.71 2.06
C PHE A 60 -6.24 -24.08 1.91
N ALA A 61 -6.35 -24.85 3.00
CA ALA A 61 -7.08 -26.11 3.02
C ALA A 61 -8.58 -25.87 2.93
N ASP A 62 -9.10 -24.87 3.66
CA ASP A 62 -10.51 -24.49 3.63
C ASP A 62 -10.98 -24.09 2.21
N LEU A 63 -10.08 -23.48 1.43
CA LEU A 63 -10.33 -23.08 0.05
C LEU A 63 -10.01 -24.17 -0.99
N GLY A 64 -9.59 -25.37 -0.57
CA GLY A 64 -9.26 -26.49 -1.46
C GLY A 64 -8.07 -26.22 -2.38
N LEU A 65 -7.15 -25.35 -1.97
CA LEU A 65 -5.98 -25.00 -2.77
C LEU A 65 -4.90 -26.10 -2.69
N SER A 66 -4.12 -26.22 -3.76
CA SER A 66 -3.01 -27.17 -3.80
C SER A 66 -1.92 -26.82 -2.78
N ASN A 67 -1.33 -27.87 -2.19
CA ASN A 67 -0.28 -27.81 -1.17
C ASN A 67 -0.60 -26.82 -0.04
N PRO A 68 -1.73 -26.98 0.67
CA PRO A 68 -2.20 -25.99 1.63
C PRO A 68 -1.25 -25.81 2.81
N GLU A 69 -0.55 -26.87 3.25
CA GLU A 69 0.46 -26.80 4.32
C GLU A 69 1.68 -25.97 3.91
N GLU A 70 2.21 -26.21 2.71
CA GLU A 70 3.35 -25.44 2.15
C GLU A 70 2.97 -23.95 1.99
N ARG A 71 1.75 -23.67 1.52
CA ARG A 71 1.25 -22.29 1.40
C ARG A 71 1.12 -21.62 2.76
N LEU A 72 0.67 -22.34 3.78
CA LEU A 72 0.56 -21.82 5.13
C LEU A 72 1.94 -21.41 5.67
N VAL A 73 2.95 -22.27 5.54
CA VAL A 73 4.32 -21.97 5.98
C VAL A 73 4.87 -20.72 5.27
N LYS A 74 4.78 -20.67 3.94
CA LYS A 74 5.25 -19.51 3.16
C LYS A 74 4.50 -18.23 3.51
N SER A 75 3.20 -18.32 3.77
CA SER A 75 2.38 -17.17 4.15
C SER A 75 2.81 -16.58 5.49
N ARG A 76 3.14 -17.41 6.48
CA ARG A 76 3.65 -16.95 7.77
C ARG A 76 5.01 -16.28 7.64
N LEU A 77 5.94 -16.90 6.91
CA LEU A 77 7.24 -16.30 6.61
C LEU A 77 7.11 -14.96 5.88
N ALA A 78 6.23 -14.89 4.88
CA ALA A 78 5.98 -13.67 4.12
C ALA A 78 5.35 -12.57 4.99
N ALA A 79 4.46 -12.93 5.91
CA ALA A 79 3.86 -11.99 6.86
C ALA A 79 4.90 -11.41 7.82
N ALA A 80 5.80 -12.24 8.35
CA ALA A 80 6.93 -11.79 9.16
C ALA A 80 7.85 -10.85 8.38
N LEU A 81 8.14 -11.19 7.12
CA LEU A 81 8.95 -10.36 6.24
C LEU A 81 8.29 -9.00 6.00
N GLN A 82 6.97 -9.00 5.74
CA GLN A 82 6.20 -7.78 5.52
C GLN A 82 6.19 -6.87 6.75
N ARG A 83 5.97 -7.43 7.95
CA ARG A 83 6.00 -6.66 9.20
C ARG A 83 7.36 -6.03 9.44
N SER A 84 8.43 -6.80 9.27
CA SER A 84 9.80 -6.30 9.43
C SER A 84 10.11 -5.13 8.48
N ILE A 85 9.72 -5.26 7.20
CA ILE A 85 9.86 -4.18 6.22
C ILE A 85 9.10 -2.91 6.67
N ALA A 86 7.91 -3.08 7.22
CA ALA A 86 7.08 -1.97 7.70
C ALA A 86 7.66 -1.31 8.96
N GLU A 87 8.13 -2.09 9.94
CA GLU A 87 8.76 -1.62 11.18
C GLU A 87 10.03 -0.82 10.90
N MET A 88 10.82 -1.24 9.90
CA MET A 88 12.01 -0.53 9.45
C MET A 88 11.70 0.65 8.50
N ALA A 89 10.42 0.91 8.22
CA ALA A 89 9.95 1.93 7.28
C ALA A 89 10.61 1.85 5.88
N LEU A 90 10.90 0.62 5.42
CA LEU A 90 11.55 0.41 4.14
C LEU A 90 10.55 0.45 3.00
N THR A 91 10.93 1.15 1.91
CA THR A 91 10.25 0.95 0.63
C THR A 91 10.52 -0.46 0.11
N GLN A 92 9.65 -0.96 -0.77
CA GLN A 92 9.85 -2.26 -1.39
C GLN A 92 11.18 -2.37 -2.16
N THR A 93 11.65 -1.27 -2.76
CA THR A 93 12.94 -1.24 -3.47
C THR A 93 14.11 -1.29 -2.50
N ALA A 94 14.04 -0.57 -1.37
CA ALA A 94 15.06 -0.63 -0.33
C ALA A 94 15.13 -2.03 0.32
N ALA A 95 13.97 -2.62 0.62
CA ALA A 95 13.89 -3.98 1.13
C ALA A 95 14.45 -5.01 0.13
N ALA A 96 14.21 -4.83 -1.17
CA ALA A 96 14.80 -5.67 -2.21
C ALA A 96 16.33 -5.60 -2.22
N ALA A 97 16.89 -4.39 -2.06
CA ALA A 97 18.34 -4.22 -1.98
C ALA A 97 18.93 -4.89 -0.72
N LEU A 98 18.30 -4.70 0.44
CA LEU A 98 18.78 -5.24 1.72
C LEU A 98 18.68 -6.78 1.79
N THR A 99 17.55 -7.33 1.35
CA THR A 99 17.32 -8.78 1.31
C THR A 99 18.02 -9.46 0.14
N GLY A 100 18.52 -8.71 -0.85
CA GLY A 100 19.03 -9.26 -2.12
C GLY A 100 17.98 -10.03 -2.93
N ILE A 101 16.69 -9.87 -2.61
CA ILE A 101 15.59 -10.45 -3.37
C ILE A 101 15.22 -9.44 -4.46
N PRO A 102 15.20 -9.83 -5.76
CA PRO A 102 14.77 -8.92 -6.81
C PRO A 102 13.39 -8.34 -6.52
N GLN A 103 13.22 -7.03 -6.67
CA GLN A 103 11.98 -6.31 -6.34
C GLN A 103 10.70 -6.97 -6.92
N PRO A 104 10.66 -7.44 -8.19
CA PRO A 104 9.47 -8.13 -8.70
C PRO A 104 9.13 -9.41 -7.94
N LYS A 105 10.16 -10.16 -7.50
CA LYS A 105 9.99 -11.39 -6.72
C LYS A 105 9.56 -11.07 -5.29
N LEU A 106 10.16 -10.06 -4.67
CA LEU A 106 9.72 -9.56 -3.35
C LEU A 106 8.25 -9.12 -3.39
N SER A 107 7.81 -8.46 -4.46
CA SER A 107 6.41 -8.07 -4.64
C SER A 107 5.44 -9.24 -4.80
N LYS A 108 5.88 -10.34 -5.39
CA LYS A 108 5.07 -11.57 -5.42
C LYS A 108 4.93 -12.18 -4.02
N ILE A 109 6.03 -12.28 -3.28
CA ILE A 109 6.06 -12.82 -1.91
C ILE A 109 5.10 -12.03 -1.00
N LEU A 110 5.22 -10.71 -0.96
CA LEU A 110 4.39 -9.84 -0.11
C LEU A 110 2.91 -9.82 -0.52
N ARG A 111 2.56 -10.33 -1.70
CA ARG A 111 1.17 -10.47 -2.18
C ARG A 111 0.63 -11.90 -2.05
N GLY A 112 1.34 -12.78 -1.36
CA GLY A 112 0.92 -14.18 -1.17
C GLY A 112 1.07 -15.06 -2.41
N ARG A 113 1.83 -14.63 -3.43
CA ARG A 113 2.07 -15.39 -4.66
C ARG A 113 3.40 -16.13 -4.55
N PHE A 114 3.33 -17.43 -4.28
CA PHE A 114 4.48 -18.25 -3.91
C PHE A 114 4.94 -19.22 -5.01
N GLU A 115 4.43 -19.09 -6.23
CA GLU A 115 4.79 -19.97 -7.34
C GLU A 115 6.29 -19.90 -7.63
N GLY A 116 6.99 -21.04 -7.54
CA GLY A 116 8.43 -21.13 -7.77
C GLY A 116 9.30 -20.44 -6.71
N ILE A 117 8.76 -20.17 -5.52
CA ILE A 117 9.48 -19.58 -4.38
C ILE A 117 9.57 -20.62 -3.28
N SER A 118 10.78 -21.00 -2.86
CA SER A 118 10.96 -21.92 -1.73
C SER A 118 10.78 -21.22 -0.39
N GLU A 119 10.42 -21.97 0.64
CA GLU A 119 10.35 -21.50 2.04
C GLU A 119 11.69 -20.95 2.50
N THR A 120 12.78 -21.69 2.21
CA THR A 120 14.15 -21.29 2.50
C THR A 120 14.51 -19.94 1.92
N TYR A 121 14.04 -19.62 0.71
CA TYR A 121 14.33 -18.34 0.07
C TYR A 121 13.69 -17.16 0.80
N ILE A 122 12.49 -17.35 1.37
CA ILE A 122 11.84 -16.31 2.19
C ILE A 122 12.55 -16.19 3.54
N ALA A 123 12.92 -17.32 4.15
CA ALA A 123 13.69 -17.35 5.40
C ALA A 123 15.05 -16.65 5.28
N GLU A 124 15.77 -16.81 4.17
CA GLU A 124 16.99 -16.05 3.89
C GLU A 124 16.74 -14.53 3.82
N GLY A 125 15.58 -14.11 3.29
CA GLY A 125 15.15 -12.72 3.31
C GLY A 125 15.01 -12.19 4.74
N LEU A 126 14.34 -12.95 5.61
CA LEU A 126 14.20 -12.64 7.04
C LEU A 126 15.55 -12.54 7.74
N ARG A 127 16.46 -13.50 7.51
CA ARG A 127 17.82 -13.48 8.07
C ARG A 127 18.60 -12.22 7.69
N LYS A 128 18.45 -11.74 6.46
CA LYS A 128 19.07 -10.49 6.01
C LYS A 128 18.45 -9.23 6.60
N LEU A 129 17.24 -9.31 7.13
CA LEU A 129 16.63 -8.25 7.94
C LEU A 129 16.99 -8.36 9.43
N GLY A 130 17.80 -9.35 9.83
CA GLY A 130 18.28 -9.50 11.20
C GLY A 130 17.46 -10.48 12.05
N HIS A 131 16.61 -11.31 11.45
CA HIS A 131 15.92 -12.37 12.18
C HIS A 131 16.78 -13.61 12.33
N ASP A 132 16.74 -14.22 13.51
CA ASP A 132 17.20 -15.59 13.69
C ASP A 132 16.09 -16.56 13.25
N VAL A 133 16.47 -17.57 12.46
CA VAL A 133 15.55 -18.61 11.99
C VAL A 133 16.02 -19.94 12.56
N GLU A 134 15.24 -20.48 13.48
CA GLU A 134 15.51 -21.76 14.10
C GLU A 134 14.65 -22.88 13.51
N ILE A 135 15.25 -24.06 13.32
CA ILE A 135 14.54 -25.27 12.87
C ILE A 135 14.64 -26.31 13.97
N HIS A 136 13.49 -26.61 14.58
CA HIS A 136 13.37 -27.57 15.68
C HIS A 136 12.84 -28.89 15.13
N ILE A 137 13.63 -29.95 15.20
CA ILE A 137 13.24 -31.28 14.74
C ILE A 137 12.68 -32.06 15.93
N MET A 138 11.38 -32.37 15.87
CA MET A 138 10.70 -33.16 16.88
C MET A 138 11.00 -34.67 16.75
N PRO A 139 10.83 -35.47 17.81
CA PRO A 139 10.94 -36.92 17.72
C PRO A 139 10.06 -37.50 16.61
N ARG A 140 10.56 -38.56 15.95
CA ARG A 140 9.82 -39.26 14.90
C ARG A 140 8.53 -39.85 15.44
N HIS A 141 7.43 -39.67 14.72
CA HIS A 141 6.15 -40.33 14.95
C HIS A 141 5.66 -41.03 13.67
N GLU A 142 4.59 -41.81 13.78
CA GLU A 142 3.95 -42.41 12.62
C GLU A 142 3.23 -41.36 11.77
N GLY A 143 3.26 -41.53 10.44
CA GLY A 143 2.67 -40.59 9.49
C GLY A 143 3.66 -39.53 8.97
N VAL A 144 3.12 -38.58 8.21
CA VAL A 144 3.88 -37.46 7.62
C VAL A 144 4.01 -36.35 8.66
N GLY A 145 5.23 -35.87 8.89
CA GLY A 145 5.48 -34.71 9.76
C GLY A 145 5.00 -33.39 9.13
N ALA A 146 4.93 -32.34 9.94
CA ALA A 146 4.51 -31.01 9.49
C ALA A 146 5.59 -29.97 9.74
N THR A 147 5.76 -29.03 8.80
CA THR A 147 6.56 -27.82 9.00
C THR A 147 5.66 -26.74 9.59
N ARG A 148 6.12 -26.07 10.65
CA ARG A 148 5.37 -24.99 11.31
C ARG A 148 6.28 -23.80 11.52
N VAL A 149 5.71 -22.61 11.32
CA VAL A 149 6.36 -21.34 11.65
C VAL A 149 5.73 -20.83 12.93
N LEU A 150 6.57 -20.64 13.95
CA LEU A 150 6.24 -20.03 15.23
C LEU A 150 7.01 -18.72 15.32
N GLU A 151 6.33 -17.66 15.72
CA GLU A 151 6.97 -16.35 15.94
C GLU A 151 7.16 -16.16 17.44
N ALA A 152 8.37 -15.78 17.85
CA ALA A 152 8.62 -15.37 19.22
C ALA A 152 7.91 -14.03 19.48
N VAL A 153 7.23 -13.93 20.62
CA VAL A 153 6.52 -12.73 21.08
C VAL A 153 7.40 -11.95 22.04
#